data_AF-M5FWZ5-F1
#
_entry.id   AF-M5FWZ5-F1
#
_cell.length_a   1.000
_cell.length_b   1.000
_cell.length_c   1.000
_cell.angle_alpha   90.00
_cell.angle_beta   90.00
_cell.angle_gamma   90.00
#
_symmetry.space_group_name_H-M   'P 1'
#
loop_
_entity.id
_entity.type
_entity.pdbx_description
1 polymer ?
#
loop_
_entity_poly.entity_id
_entity_poly.type
_entity_poly.pdbx_seq_one_letter_code
_entity_poly.pdbx_strand_id
1 'polypeptide(L)'
;MHGDLSLLFLCLAPFLVLASPSGKLMSRFIPQHPPKHYSWPLAPRITIISMFTPEEGAWLVPLDLKYNISVPGLSMLYPHVHCDDKGWICQMTTGESEINAAASTTALFFSPYFDFTSTYFMIVGIAGGNPYYTTTGSAANWTTGYFGFGTTAPDMYPGMSNWYGTEVFELNTNLLARVMDVVKDVKLNDTADAAAFAPANLPPTIVQCDVATSDVWFSGAMLSEAMGNITEIWTNGTGKYCTTAEEDNATLESAVRAHLAGMVDYSRFILLRTVSDFDRQPPNVTAYDSLTGPQGGFEVAITNIFSCAFRGCRLELGSI
;
A
#
# COMPACT_ATOMS: atom_id res chain seq x y z
N MET A 1 -4.30 -1.23 -65.15
CA MET A 1 -3.85 -2.40 -64.35
C MET A 1 -3.31 -1.81 -63.05
N HIS A 2 -4.18 -1.61 -62.06
CA HIS A 2 -4.43 -2.52 -60.92
C HIS A 2 -3.18 -2.65 -60.03
N GLY A 3 -3.19 -2.28 -58.75
CA GLY A 3 -4.26 -1.78 -57.90
C GLY A 3 -3.75 -1.55 -56.47
N ASP A 4 -4.38 -0.62 -55.77
CA ASP A 4 -4.40 -0.55 -54.32
C ASP A 4 -5.00 -1.84 -53.75
N LEU A 5 -4.45 -2.35 -52.64
CA LEU A 5 -5.19 -3.23 -51.75
C LEU A 5 -4.77 -2.98 -50.30
N SER A 6 -5.62 -2.23 -49.60
CA SER A 6 -5.72 -2.24 -48.14
C SER A 6 -6.12 -3.66 -47.70
N LEU A 7 -5.32 -4.29 -46.84
CA LEU A 7 -5.74 -5.51 -46.15
C LEU A 7 -6.31 -5.15 -44.77
N LEU A 8 -7.64 -5.09 -44.70
CA LEU A 8 -8.41 -5.32 -43.49
C LEU A 8 -8.07 -6.73 -42.96
N PHE A 9 -7.55 -6.84 -41.73
CA PHE A 9 -7.64 -8.07 -40.96
C PHE A 9 -8.99 -8.07 -40.21
N LEU A 10 -10.00 -8.71 -40.81
CA LEU A 10 -11.21 -9.12 -40.10
C LEU A 10 -10.85 -10.28 -39.16
N CYS A 11 -10.81 -10.02 -37.86
CA CYS A 11 -10.92 -11.08 -36.85
C CYS A 11 -12.41 -11.32 -36.58
N LEU A 12 -13.00 -12.25 -37.32
CA LEU A 12 -14.34 -12.78 -37.01
C LEU A 12 -14.23 -13.72 -35.81
N ALA A 13 -14.36 -13.17 -34.60
CA ALA A 13 -14.71 -13.97 -33.44
C ALA A 13 -16.22 -14.27 -33.51
N PRO A 14 -16.66 -15.55 -33.50
CA PRO A 14 -18.06 -15.86 -33.37
C PRO A 14 -18.56 -15.33 -32.01
N PHE A 15 -19.63 -14.55 -32.04
CA PHE A 15 -20.42 -14.18 -30.87
C PHE A 15 -21.02 -15.45 -30.25
N LEU A 16 -20.25 -16.12 -29.41
CA LEU A 16 -20.79 -16.97 -28.37
C LEU A 16 -21.21 -16.01 -27.25
N VAL A 17 -22.51 -15.73 -27.15
CA VAL A 17 -23.09 -15.15 -25.93
C VAL A 17 -22.93 -16.20 -24.84
N LEU A 18 -21.75 -16.24 -24.22
CA LEU A 18 -21.62 -16.76 -22.88
C LEU A 18 -22.39 -15.77 -22.01
N ALA A 19 -23.55 -16.19 -21.54
CA ALA A 19 -24.16 -15.57 -20.37
C ALA A 19 -23.07 -15.54 -19.29
N SER A 20 -22.51 -14.35 -19.07
CA SER A 20 -21.51 -14.13 -18.02
C SER A 20 -22.11 -14.59 -16.70
N PRO A 21 -21.38 -15.32 -15.84
CA PRO A 21 -21.78 -15.56 -14.46
C PRO A 21 -21.61 -14.28 -13.62
N SER A 22 -21.91 -13.10 -14.18
CA SER A 22 -21.85 -11.79 -13.53
C SER A 22 -22.78 -11.70 -12.30
N GLY A 23 -23.80 -12.57 -12.23
CA GLY A 23 -24.69 -12.66 -11.09
C GLY A 23 -24.06 -13.18 -9.80
N LYS A 24 -22.98 -13.99 -9.86
CA LYS A 24 -22.36 -14.56 -8.65
C LYS A 24 -21.36 -13.62 -7.97
N LEU A 25 -20.70 -12.74 -8.72
CA LEU A 25 -19.73 -11.80 -8.15
C LEU A 25 -20.44 -10.62 -7.47
N MET A 26 -21.51 -10.08 -8.06
CA MET A 26 -22.32 -9.04 -7.42
C MET A 26 -23.11 -9.54 -6.20
N SER A 27 -23.52 -10.81 -6.19
CA SER A 27 -24.20 -11.43 -5.03
C SER A 27 -23.34 -11.51 -3.77
N ARG A 28 -22.00 -11.38 -3.85
CA ARG A 28 -21.13 -11.36 -2.67
C ARG A 28 -21.09 -10.01 -1.95
N PHE A 29 -21.48 -8.92 -2.62
CA PHE A 29 -21.38 -7.56 -2.07
C PHE A 29 -22.70 -6.96 -1.64
N ILE A 30 -23.84 -7.49 -2.10
CA ILE A 30 -25.15 -7.06 -1.61
C ILE A 30 -25.30 -7.65 -0.20
N PRO A 31 -25.55 -6.83 0.85
CA PRO A 31 -25.71 -7.38 2.18
C PRO A 31 -27.00 -8.20 2.12
N GLN A 32 -26.94 -9.47 2.54
CA GLN A 32 -28.13 -10.31 2.43
C GLN A 32 -29.31 -9.70 3.19
N HIS A 33 -29.06 -8.88 4.23
CA HIS A 33 -30.04 -8.06 4.94
C HIS A 33 -29.48 -6.66 5.31
N PRO A 34 -29.69 -5.59 4.51
CA PRO A 34 -29.38 -4.25 4.97
C PRO A 34 -30.31 -3.87 6.16
N PRO A 35 -29.85 -3.04 7.13
CA PRO A 35 -30.72 -2.53 8.19
C PRO A 35 -32.01 -1.93 7.61
N LYS A 36 -33.18 -2.40 8.07
CA LYS A 36 -34.50 -1.94 7.58
C LYS A 36 -34.79 -0.46 7.88
N HIS A 37 -33.89 0.23 8.56
CA HIS A 37 -34.07 1.60 9.02
C HIS A 37 -34.05 2.62 7.87
N TYR A 38 -33.32 2.33 6.79
CA TYR A 38 -33.14 3.24 5.64
C TYR A 38 -33.76 2.71 4.35
N SER A 39 -34.00 3.63 3.41
CA SER A 39 -34.14 3.31 1.99
C SER A 39 -32.75 3.16 1.37
N TRP A 40 -32.56 2.11 0.57
CA TRP A 40 -31.27 1.75 -0.01
C TRP A 40 -31.25 1.94 -1.54
N PRO A 41 -30.11 2.31 -2.17
CA PRO A 41 -28.85 2.71 -1.51
C PRO A 41 -29.02 3.98 -0.67
N LEU A 42 -28.28 4.08 0.45
CA LEU A 42 -28.38 5.22 1.34
C LEU A 42 -27.69 6.42 0.73
N ALA A 43 -28.39 7.55 0.64
CA ALA A 43 -27.85 8.78 0.04
C ALA A 43 -27.64 9.87 1.12
N PRO A 44 -26.51 9.85 1.85
CA PRO A 44 -26.23 10.85 2.86
C PRO A 44 -26.04 12.23 2.22
N ARG A 45 -26.41 13.27 2.95
CA ARG A 45 -26.16 14.66 2.53
C ARG A 45 -24.74 15.08 2.88
N ILE A 46 -24.25 14.64 4.04
CA ILE A 46 -22.91 14.92 4.53
C ILE A 46 -22.28 13.61 4.99
N THR A 47 -21.06 13.35 4.54
CA THR A 47 -20.21 12.28 5.05
C THR A 47 -18.96 12.89 5.69
N ILE A 48 -18.79 12.65 6.99
CA ILE A 48 -17.62 13.06 7.77
C ILE A 48 -16.58 11.94 7.72
N ILE A 49 -15.32 12.28 7.49
CA ILE A 49 -14.20 11.35 7.40
C ILE A 49 -13.19 11.73 8.48
N SER A 50 -12.98 10.83 9.43
CA SER A 50 -12.02 10.95 10.54
C SER A 50 -10.96 9.84 10.46
N MET A 51 -9.88 9.95 11.23
CA MET A 51 -8.76 9.00 11.14
C MET A 51 -8.71 8.02 12.31
N PHE A 52 -9.05 8.47 13.53
CA PHE A 52 -8.99 7.64 14.74
C PHE A 52 -10.07 7.97 15.78
N THR A 53 -10.15 7.14 16.82
CA THR A 53 -11.25 7.11 17.81
C THR A 53 -11.59 8.48 18.45
N PRO A 54 -10.64 9.32 18.90
CA PRO A 54 -10.96 10.63 19.46
C PRO A 54 -11.57 11.61 18.46
N GLU A 55 -11.15 11.56 17.18
CA GLU A 55 -11.75 12.36 16.12
C GLU A 55 -13.16 11.88 15.78
N GLU A 56 -13.35 10.55 15.67
CA GLU A 56 -14.65 9.93 15.51
C GLU A 56 -15.61 10.35 16.65
N GLY A 57 -15.15 10.22 17.89
CA GLY A 57 -15.92 10.53 19.10
C GLY A 57 -16.37 11.98 19.20
N ALA A 58 -15.70 12.91 18.51
CA ALA A 58 -16.11 14.30 18.42
C ALA A 58 -17.45 14.48 17.68
N TRP A 59 -17.87 13.50 16.88
CA TRP A 59 -19.08 13.54 16.06
C TRP A 59 -20.18 12.61 16.55
N LEU A 60 -19.82 11.39 16.99
CA LEU A 60 -20.82 10.35 17.27
C LEU A 60 -21.86 10.78 18.30
N VAL A 61 -21.42 11.32 19.45
CA VAL A 61 -22.33 11.73 20.53
C VAL A 61 -23.09 13.03 20.19
N PRO A 62 -22.42 14.11 19.73
CA PRO A 62 -23.13 15.35 19.44
C PRO A 62 -24.15 15.26 18.30
N LEU A 63 -23.94 14.36 17.34
CA LEU A 63 -24.81 14.18 16.18
C LEU A 63 -25.72 12.93 16.26
N ASP A 64 -25.70 12.19 17.37
CA ASP A 64 -26.49 10.97 17.59
C ASP A 64 -26.31 9.90 16.48
N LEU A 65 -25.06 9.70 16.04
CA LEU A 65 -24.71 8.75 14.98
C LEU A 65 -24.59 7.33 15.53
N LYS A 66 -25.73 6.65 15.70
CA LYS A 66 -25.81 5.34 16.38
C LYS A 66 -26.10 4.15 15.47
N TYR A 67 -26.37 4.38 14.19
CA TYR A 67 -26.70 3.31 13.26
C TYR A 67 -25.46 2.91 12.46
N ASN A 68 -24.97 1.70 12.73
CA ASN A 68 -23.74 1.19 12.14
C ASN A 68 -24.03 0.41 10.85
N ILE A 69 -23.34 0.77 9.78
CA ILE A 69 -23.36 0.09 8.48
C ILE A 69 -21.98 -0.50 8.26
N SER A 70 -21.85 -1.82 8.30
CA SER A 70 -20.59 -2.49 7.97
C SER A 70 -20.35 -2.46 6.47
N VAL A 71 -19.18 -2.00 6.04
CA VAL A 71 -18.80 -1.99 4.61
C VAL A 71 -17.56 -2.87 4.41
N PRO A 72 -17.62 -3.88 3.52
CA PRO A 72 -16.44 -4.67 3.17
C PRO A 72 -15.30 -3.79 2.65
N GLY A 73 -14.09 -4.00 3.16
CA GLY A 73 -12.88 -3.26 2.75
C GLY A 73 -12.56 -2.02 3.61
N LEU A 74 -13.43 -1.63 4.55
CA LEU A 74 -13.04 -0.66 5.59
C LEU A 74 -11.96 -1.21 6.50
N SER A 75 -11.31 -0.32 7.27
CA SER A 75 -10.33 -0.68 8.28
C SER A 75 -10.90 -1.73 9.24
N MET A 76 -10.08 -2.71 9.62
CA MET A 76 -10.44 -3.73 10.59
C MET A 76 -10.74 -3.15 11.98
N LEU A 77 -10.07 -2.04 12.32
CA LEU A 77 -10.28 -1.32 13.58
C LEU A 77 -11.54 -0.47 13.54
N TYR A 78 -11.94 -0.01 12.35
CA TYR A 78 -13.08 0.86 12.13
C TYR A 78 -13.99 0.31 11.01
N PRO A 79 -14.64 -0.86 11.22
CA PRO A 79 -15.33 -1.59 10.15
C PRO A 79 -16.74 -1.05 9.85
N HIS A 80 -17.10 0.12 10.38
CA HIS A 80 -18.45 0.67 10.35
C HIS A 80 -18.48 2.12 9.86
N VAL A 81 -19.53 2.44 9.12
CA VAL A 81 -20.01 3.81 8.92
C VAL A 81 -21.13 4.07 9.92
N HIS A 82 -21.06 5.18 10.64
CA HIS A 82 -22.03 5.57 11.66
C HIS A 82 -22.96 6.65 11.11
N CYS A 83 -24.27 6.44 11.11
CA CYS A 83 -25.23 7.40 10.58
C CYS A 83 -26.29 7.82 11.62
N ASP A 84 -26.90 8.99 11.41
CA ASP A 84 -28.06 9.48 12.15
C ASP A 84 -29.34 8.69 11.79
N ASP A 85 -30.44 8.94 12.49
CA ASP A 85 -31.73 8.25 12.26
C ASP A 85 -32.32 8.46 10.86
N LYS A 86 -31.93 9.53 10.17
CA LYS A 86 -32.40 9.86 8.82
C LYS A 86 -31.43 9.37 7.73
N GLY A 87 -30.22 8.96 8.11
CA GLY A 87 -29.14 8.67 7.18
C GLY A 87 -28.67 9.92 6.40
N TRP A 88 -28.92 11.13 6.91
CA TRP A 88 -28.52 12.38 6.29
C TRP A 88 -27.08 12.74 6.61
N ILE A 89 -26.63 12.43 7.82
CA ILE A 89 -25.26 12.62 8.25
C ILE A 89 -24.70 11.24 8.56
N CYS A 90 -23.61 10.91 7.90
CA CYS A 90 -22.84 9.71 8.18
C CYS A 90 -21.40 10.10 8.51
N GLN A 91 -20.72 9.28 9.30
CA GLN A 91 -19.31 9.43 9.65
C GLN A 91 -18.62 8.10 9.43
N MET A 92 -17.42 8.13 8.86
CA MET A 92 -16.53 6.98 8.79
C MET A 92 -15.17 7.32 9.37
N THR A 93 -14.52 6.32 9.95
CA THR A 93 -13.15 6.42 10.43
C THR A 93 -12.24 5.59 9.53
N THR A 94 -11.23 6.21 8.93
CA THR A 94 -10.40 5.54 7.92
C THR A 94 -9.39 4.57 8.53
N GLY A 95 -8.97 4.83 9.77
CA GLY A 95 -7.65 4.42 10.26
C GLY A 95 -6.60 5.48 9.90
N GLU A 96 -5.59 5.62 10.76
CA GLU A 96 -4.47 6.54 10.56
C GLU A 96 -3.50 6.03 9.48
N SER A 97 -2.68 6.91 8.91
CA SER A 97 -1.82 6.70 7.72
C SER A 97 -2.53 6.77 6.36
N GLU A 98 -1.78 7.19 5.33
CA GLU A 98 -2.26 7.40 3.96
C GLU A 98 -2.87 6.13 3.36
N ILE A 99 -2.26 4.98 3.63
CA ILE A 99 -2.72 3.66 3.16
C ILE A 99 -4.14 3.37 3.65
N ASN A 100 -4.37 3.52 4.96
CA ASN A 100 -5.67 3.28 5.56
C ASN A 100 -6.71 4.27 5.03
N ALA A 101 -6.33 5.54 4.89
CA ALA A 101 -7.17 6.58 4.30
C ALA A 101 -7.61 6.22 2.88
N ALA A 102 -6.66 5.85 2.01
CA ALA A 102 -6.93 5.49 0.62
C ALA A 102 -7.80 4.23 0.51
N ALA A 103 -7.44 3.16 1.23
CA ALA A 103 -8.14 1.88 1.16
C ALA A 103 -9.58 1.99 1.72
N SER A 104 -9.76 2.63 2.88
CA SER A 104 -11.08 2.78 3.51
C SER A 104 -12.00 3.69 2.69
N THR A 105 -11.47 4.81 2.18
CA THR A 105 -12.26 5.74 1.36
C THR A 105 -12.69 5.10 0.04
N THR A 106 -11.78 4.36 -0.60
CA THR A 106 -12.10 3.60 -1.82
C THR A 106 -13.16 2.54 -1.54
N ALA A 107 -13.00 1.75 -0.46
CA ALA A 107 -13.99 0.76 -0.07
C ALA A 107 -15.38 1.37 0.17
N LEU A 108 -15.44 2.55 0.82
CA LEU A 108 -16.69 3.26 1.02
C LEU A 108 -17.30 3.72 -0.31
N PHE A 109 -16.53 4.40 -1.16
CA PHE A 109 -17.04 5.02 -2.38
C PHE A 109 -17.51 4.02 -3.44
N PHE A 110 -16.89 2.84 -3.47
CA PHE A 110 -17.29 1.76 -4.36
C PHE A 110 -18.31 0.79 -3.73
N SER A 111 -18.74 1.04 -2.49
CA SER A 111 -19.76 0.24 -1.83
C SER A 111 -21.12 0.44 -2.49
N PRO A 112 -21.86 -0.64 -2.81
CA PRO A 112 -23.22 -0.52 -3.35
C PRO A 112 -24.23 -0.05 -2.28
N TYR A 113 -23.78 0.17 -1.04
CA TYR A 113 -24.66 0.57 0.07
C TYR A 113 -24.97 2.06 0.04
N PHE A 114 -24.16 2.85 -0.66
CA PHE A 114 -24.28 4.30 -0.65
C PHE A 114 -24.42 4.85 -2.08
N ASP A 115 -25.23 5.90 -2.20
CA ASP A 115 -25.26 6.77 -3.37
C ASP A 115 -24.71 8.14 -2.97
N PHE A 116 -23.48 8.41 -3.39
CA PHE A 116 -22.76 9.64 -3.06
C PHE A 116 -22.89 10.75 -4.11
N THR A 117 -23.70 10.57 -5.14
CA THR A 117 -23.76 11.48 -6.32
C THR A 117 -24.13 12.94 -5.97
N SER A 118 -24.75 13.17 -4.82
CA SER A 118 -25.12 14.50 -4.30
C SER A 118 -24.63 14.76 -2.86
N THR A 119 -23.62 14.02 -2.40
CA THR A 119 -23.10 14.09 -1.02
C THR A 119 -21.95 15.09 -0.88
N TYR A 120 -21.94 15.84 0.21
CA TYR A 120 -20.78 16.65 0.63
C TYR A 120 -19.86 15.84 1.54
N PHE A 121 -18.55 15.92 1.31
CA PHE A 121 -17.55 15.24 2.13
C PHE A 121 -16.78 16.24 2.99
N MET A 122 -16.55 15.88 4.25
CA MET A 122 -15.76 16.67 5.19
C MET A 122 -14.69 15.77 5.81
N ILE A 123 -13.42 15.99 5.44
CA ILE A 123 -12.27 15.30 6.04
C ILE A 123 -11.78 16.15 7.20
N VAL A 124 -11.73 15.59 8.40
CA VAL A 124 -11.47 16.31 9.65
C VAL A 124 -10.54 15.53 10.56
N GLY A 125 -9.41 16.14 10.90
CA GLY A 125 -8.46 15.57 11.83
C GLY A 125 -7.43 16.57 12.37
N ILE A 126 -6.60 16.10 13.29
CA ILE A 126 -5.49 16.86 13.88
C ILE A 126 -4.25 16.83 12.99
N ALA A 127 -3.36 17.82 13.12
CA ALA A 127 -2.17 17.92 12.29
C ALA A 127 -0.99 18.57 13.02
N GLY A 128 0.22 18.24 12.58
CA GLY A 128 1.44 18.97 12.93
C GLY A 128 1.44 20.36 12.29
N GLY A 129 1.84 21.37 13.05
CA GLY A 129 1.86 22.76 12.61
C GLY A 129 3.26 23.30 12.39
N ASN A 130 3.54 23.87 11.21
CA ASN A 130 4.79 24.58 10.97
C ASN A 130 4.88 25.81 11.90
N PRO A 131 5.89 25.90 12.80
CA PRO A 131 5.97 26.96 13.82
C PRO A 131 6.11 28.38 13.24
N TYR A 132 6.52 28.52 11.98
CA TYR A 132 6.58 29.81 11.30
C TYR A 132 5.20 30.33 10.87
N TYR A 133 4.20 29.45 10.82
CA TYR A 133 2.87 29.75 10.28
C TYR A 133 1.73 29.39 11.25
N THR A 134 1.99 28.62 12.31
CA THR A 134 1.04 28.24 13.35
C THR A 134 1.78 27.88 14.64
N THR A 135 1.12 27.73 15.78
CA THR A 135 1.78 27.46 17.06
C THR A 135 1.36 26.09 17.59
N THR A 136 2.31 25.19 17.84
CA THR A 136 2.11 23.97 18.66
C THR A 136 3.18 23.89 19.77
N GLY A 137 2.86 23.24 20.90
CA GLY A 137 3.46 23.44 22.24
C GLY A 137 4.91 23.00 22.54
N SER A 138 5.81 23.02 21.54
CA SER A 138 7.29 23.00 21.60
C SER A 138 8.09 21.73 21.97
N ALA A 139 9.37 21.73 21.54
CA ALA A 139 10.07 20.65 20.84
C ALA A 139 11.17 19.92 21.64
N ALA A 140 11.60 18.77 21.12
CA ALA A 140 12.69 17.96 21.63
C ALA A 140 13.93 17.96 20.69
N ASN A 141 15.11 17.74 21.26
CA ASN A 141 16.41 17.74 20.59
C ASN A 141 16.73 16.34 20.04
N TRP A 142 16.32 16.02 18.81
CA TRP A 142 16.48 14.69 18.22
C TRP A 142 17.44 14.70 17.03
N THR A 143 18.11 13.57 16.82
CA THR A 143 19.10 13.36 15.75
C THR A 143 18.46 13.10 14.38
N THR A 144 17.16 12.76 14.36
CA THR A 144 16.32 12.60 13.17
C THR A 144 14.89 13.04 13.46
N GLY A 145 14.19 13.51 12.43
CA GLY A 145 12.75 13.80 12.47
C GLY A 145 11.85 12.60 12.14
N TYR A 146 12.43 11.44 11.83
CA TYR A 146 11.72 10.20 11.51
C TYR A 146 11.79 9.21 12.68
N PHE A 147 10.63 8.85 13.24
CA PHE A 147 10.51 8.01 14.42
C PHE A 147 9.08 7.47 14.59
N GLY A 148 8.92 6.48 15.48
CA GLY A 148 7.61 5.88 15.77
C GLY A 148 6.62 6.85 16.42
N PHE A 149 5.39 6.91 15.91
CA PHE A 149 4.32 7.68 16.54
C PHE A 149 4.14 7.28 18.02
N GLY A 150 3.78 8.25 18.86
CA GLY A 150 3.61 8.04 20.31
C GLY A 150 4.90 7.84 21.12
N THR A 151 6.08 7.90 20.47
CA THR A 151 7.38 7.79 21.17
C THR A 151 7.96 9.15 21.55
N THR A 152 8.89 9.15 22.50
CA THR A 152 9.62 10.36 22.96
C THR A 152 11.08 10.38 22.54
N ALA A 153 11.55 9.38 21.79
CA ALA A 153 12.89 9.30 21.22
C ALA A 153 12.90 8.38 19.98
N PRO A 154 13.80 8.60 19.01
CA PRO A 154 13.84 7.83 17.76
C PRO A 154 14.12 6.32 17.88
N ASP A 155 14.77 5.90 18.96
CA ASP A 155 15.23 4.54 19.22
C ASP A 155 14.22 3.70 20.02
N MET A 156 13.03 4.24 20.29
CA MET A 156 11.99 3.55 21.04
C MET A 156 11.08 2.72 20.13
N TYR A 157 10.81 1.48 20.54
CA TYR A 157 9.73 0.71 19.97
C TYR A 157 8.38 1.39 20.28
N PRO A 158 7.56 1.73 19.28
CA PRO A 158 6.32 2.47 19.51
C PRO A 158 5.30 1.68 20.35
N GLY A 159 5.39 0.35 20.41
CA GLY A 159 4.40 -0.49 21.08
C GLY A 159 3.11 -0.59 20.27
N MET A 160 2.40 -1.71 20.39
CA MET A 160 1.21 -2.00 19.57
C MET A 160 0.10 -0.95 19.72
N SER A 161 0.01 -0.25 20.86
CA SER A 161 -0.99 0.80 21.10
C SER A 161 -0.78 2.07 20.26
N ASN A 162 0.40 2.25 19.68
CA ASN A 162 0.75 3.40 18.84
C ASN A 162 0.92 3.00 17.36
N TRP A 163 0.48 1.80 16.98
CA TRP A 163 0.48 1.34 15.59
C TRP A 163 -0.85 1.71 14.94
N TYR A 164 -0.77 2.26 13.74
CA TYR A 164 -1.89 2.47 12.84
C TYR A 164 -2.35 1.18 12.16
N GLY A 165 -1.52 0.13 12.21
CA GLY A 165 -1.80 -1.21 11.67
C GLY A 165 -1.31 -1.41 10.24
N THR A 166 -0.54 -0.47 9.70
CA THR A 166 0.03 -0.50 8.33
C THR A 166 1.55 -0.38 8.30
N GLU A 167 2.20 -0.43 9.46
CA GLU A 167 3.63 -0.25 9.63
C GLU A 167 4.44 -1.44 9.12
N VAL A 168 4.03 -2.65 9.50
CA VAL A 168 4.78 -3.89 9.26
C VAL A 168 3.84 -4.98 8.76
N PHE A 169 4.17 -5.54 7.60
CA PHE A 169 3.45 -6.66 7.00
C PHE A 169 4.38 -7.86 6.86
N GLU A 170 4.02 -8.98 7.50
CA GLU A 170 4.74 -10.23 7.35
C GLU A 170 4.16 -11.05 6.19
N LEU A 171 5.02 -11.47 5.26
CA LEU A 171 4.67 -12.36 4.17
C LEU A 171 4.93 -13.83 4.52
N ASN A 172 4.29 -14.73 3.77
CA ASN A 172 4.39 -16.17 4.00
C ASN A 172 5.82 -16.70 3.77
N THR A 173 6.54 -16.95 4.87
CA THR A 173 7.93 -17.44 4.83
C THR A 173 8.09 -18.83 4.22
N ASN A 174 7.07 -19.70 4.30
CA ASN A 174 7.08 -20.99 3.61
C ASN A 174 6.92 -20.84 2.09
N LEU A 175 6.16 -19.85 1.63
CA LEU A 175 6.09 -19.50 0.21
C LEU A 175 7.41 -18.88 -0.25
N LEU A 176 7.97 -17.96 0.54
CA LEU A 176 9.27 -17.35 0.28
C LEU A 176 10.38 -18.40 0.13
N ALA A 177 10.47 -19.37 1.04
CA ALA A 177 11.48 -20.44 0.97
C ALA A 177 11.35 -21.25 -0.33
N ARG A 178 10.12 -21.56 -0.76
CA ARG A 178 9.87 -22.25 -2.04
C ARG A 178 10.25 -21.40 -3.25
N VAL A 179 9.98 -20.10 -3.21
CA VAL A 179 10.38 -19.15 -4.25
C VAL A 179 11.90 -19.07 -4.34
N MET A 180 12.58 -18.90 -3.21
CA MET A 180 14.04 -18.85 -3.16
C MET A 180 14.69 -20.11 -3.73
N ASP A 181 14.14 -21.30 -3.47
CA ASP A 181 14.67 -22.55 -4.00
C ASP A 181 14.69 -22.59 -5.54
N VAL A 182 13.69 -21.99 -6.20
CA VAL A 182 13.61 -21.99 -7.67
C VAL A 182 14.30 -20.81 -8.34
N VAL A 183 14.48 -19.68 -7.64
CA VAL A 183 15.10 -18.48 -8.22
C VAL A 183 16.59 -18.35 -7.94
N LYS A 184 17.13 -18.93 -6.85
CA LYS A 184 18.53 -18.71 -6.40
C LYS A 184 19.61 -18.93 -7.47
N ASP A 185 19.36 -19.83 -8.43
CA ASP A 185 20.28 -20.18 -9.51
C ASP A 185 19.97 -19.47 -10.84
N VAL A 186 19.01 -18.55 -10.86
CA VAL A 186 18.70 -17.74 -12.04
C VAL A 186 19.91 -16.88 -12.37
N LYS A 187 20.42 -17.04 -13.59
CA LYS A 187 21.47 -16.17 -14.10
C LYS A 187 20.92 -14.77 -14.34
N LEU A 188 21.38 -13.81 -13.55
CA LEU A 188 21.06 -12.41 -13.70
C LEU A 188 21.90 -11.77 -14.82
N ASN A 189 21.29 -10.85 -15.55
CA ASN A 189 21.99 -9.99 -16.49
C ASN A 189 22.76 -8.91 -15.73
N ASP A 190 23.89 -8.53 -16.32
CA ASP A 190 24.77 -7.47 -15.84
C ASP A 190 25.27 -6.65 -17.04
N THR A 191 25.58 -5.37 -16.83
CA THR A 191 26.03 -4.46 -17.89
C THR A 191 27.24 -3.65 -17.42
N ALA A 192 28.08 -3.24 -18.37
CA ALA A 192 29.23 -2.39 -18.06
C ALA A 192 28.80 -1.05 -17.41
N ASP A 193 27.64 -0.52 -17.80
CA ASP A 193 27.11 0.73 -17.27
C ASP A 193 26.64 0.59 -15.81
N ALA A 194 26.00 -0.53 -15.45
CA ALA A 194 25.62 -0.80 -14.06
C ALA A 194 26.86 -1.07 -13.19
N ALA A 195 27.83 -1.83 -13.73
CA ALA A 195 29.07 -2.18 -13.02
C ALA A 195 30.02 -1.00 -12.79
N ALA A 196 29.75 0.18 -13.38
CA ALA A 196 30.58 1.36 -13.25
C ALA A 196 30.48 2.06 -11.88
N PHE A 197 29.44 1.77 -11.09
CA PHE A 197 29.13 2.46 -9.84
C PHE A 197 29.28 1.50 -8.65
N ALA A 198 30.11 1.80 -7.65
CA ALA A 198 30.19 0.96 -6.45
C ALA A 198 28.94 1.16 -5.56
N PRO A 199 28.41 0.11 -4.91
CA PRO A 199 28.87 -1.29 -4.90
C PRO A 199 28.34 -2.17 -6.05
N ALA A 200 27.66 -1.62 -7.07
CA ALA A 200 27.21 -2.37 -8.26
C ALA A 200 28.37 -2.88 -9.14
N ASN A 201 29.63 -2.55 -8.82
CA ASN A 201 30.82 -3.17 -9.41
C ASN A 201 31.04 -4.64 -8.99
N LEU A 202 30.13 -5.23 -8.20
CA LEU A 202 30.05 -6.65 -7.90
C LEU A 202 28.99 -7.34 -8.77
N PRO A 203 29.15 -8.63 -9.11
CA PRO A 203 28.12 -9.35 -9.87
C PRO A 203 26.76 -9.31 -9.15
N PRO A 204 25.64 -9.18 -9.88
CA PRO A 204 24.31 -9.13 -9.29
C PRO A 204 23.97 -10.45 -8.60
N THR A 205 23.30 -10.36 -7.45
CA THR A 205 22.89 -11.51 -6.63
C THR A 205 21.42 -11.41 -6.26
N ILE A 206 20.80 -12.57 -6.01
CA ILE A 206 19.46 -12.64 -5.42
C ILE A 206 19.62 -12.70 -3.90
N VAL A 207 18.93 -11.81 -3.19
CA VAL A 207 18.98 -11.71 -1.73
C VAL A 207 17.58 -11.80 -1.15
N GLN A 208 17.48 -12.45 0.01
CA GLN A 208 16.28 -12.42 0.85
C GLN A 208 16.47 -11.34 1.91
N CYS A 209 15.60 -10.34 1.89
CA CYS A 209 15.56 -9.24 2.85
C CYS A 209 14.28 -8.42 2.67
N ASP A 210 14.17 -7.31 3.41
CA ASP A 210 12.95 -6.54 3.59
C ASP A 210 13.01 -5.19 2.87
N VAL A 211 11.81 -4.70 2.54
CA VAL A 211 11.61 -3.43 1.83
C VAL A 211 11.04 -2.40 2.81
N ALA A 212 11.62 -1.20 2.86
CA ALA A 212 10.98 -0.06 3.52
C ALA A 212 10.11 0.69 2.51
N THR A 213 8.85 0.91 2.88
CA THR A 213 7.90 1.67 2.05
C THR A 213 7.74 3.08 2.60
N SER A 214 7.72 4.09 1.74
CA SER A 214 7.48 5.49 2.10
C SER A 214 6.56 6.18 1.11
N ASP A 215 5.75 7.13 1.57
CA ASP A 215 4.85 7.91 0.68
C ASP A 215 5.59 8.91 -0.21
N VAL A 216 6.85 9.23 0.12
CA VAL A 216 7.69 10.10 -0.69
C VAL A 216 9.00 9.42 -1.03
N TRP A 217 9.37 9.49 -2.30
CA TRP A 217 10.69 9.10 -2.75
C TRP A 217 11.80 9.83 -1.96
N PHE A 218 12.79 9.09 -1.47
CA PHE A 218 13.91 9.64 -0.71
C PHE A 218 15.26 9.06 -1.15
N SER A 219 16.32 9.84 -0.92
CA SER A 219 17.70 9.39 -1.06
C SER A 219 18.62 10.16 -0.11
N GLY A 220 19.73 9.52 0.25
CA GLY A 220 20.81 10.11 1.04
C GLY A 220 20.99 9.44 2.39
N ALA A 221 22.24 9.34 2.83
CA ALA A 221 22.64 8.54 4.00
C ALA A 221 21.78 8.78 5.26
N MET A 222 21.42 10.03 5.58
CA MET A 222 20.63 10.35 6.78
C MET A 222 19.24 9.71 6.79
N LEU A 223 18.49 9.87 5.69
CA LEU A 223 17.13 9.30 5.59
C LEU A 223 17.20 7.78 5.50
N SER A 224 18.15 7.28 4.73
CA SER A 224 18.29 5.85 4.48
C SER A 224 18.85 5.07 5.69
N GLU A 225 19.61 5.73 6.58
CA GLU A 225 19.95 5.21 7.91
C GLU A 225 18.76 5.27 8.87
N ALA A 226 17.98 6.36 8.85
CA ALA A 226 16.77 6.45 9.66
C ALA A 226 15.77 5.34 9.31
N MET A 227 15.59 5.04 8.02
CA MET A 227 14.72 3.94 7.58
C MET A 227 15.27 2.58 7.99
N GLY A 228 16.59 2.34 7.87
CA GLY A 228 17.21 1.13 8.38
C GLY A 228 16.99 0.92 9.88
N ASN A 229 17.19 1.97 10.68
CA ASN A 229 16.94 1.94 12.13
C ASN A 229 15.46 1.70 12.45
N ILE A 230 14.55 2.36 11.74
CA ILE A 230 13.10 2.15 11.89
C ILE A 230 12.72 0.71 11.57
N THR A 231 13.23 0.14 10.47
CA THR A 231 13.00 -1.26 10.12
C THR A 231 13.46 -2.17 11.24
N GLU A 232 14.67 -1.97 11.77
CA GLU A 232 15.20 -2.78 12.89
C GLU A 232 14.30 -2.65 14.13
N ILE A 233 13.94 -1.43 14.54
CA ILE A 233 13.15 -1.19 15.75
C ILE A 233 11.74 -1.78 15.60
N TRP A 234 11.02 -1.45 14.52
CA TRP A 234 9.61 -1.81 14.34
C TRP A 234 9.39 -3.30 14.13
N THR A 235 10.40 -4.00 13.61
CA THR A 235 10.40 -5.46 13.47
C THR A 235 11.04 -6.17 14.66
N ASN A 236 11.37 -5.46 15.74
CA ASN A 236 12.04 -6.04 16.91
C ASN A 236 13.33 -6.81 16.55
N GLY A 237 14.10 -6.25 15.62
CA GLY A 237 15.39 -6.75 15.16
C GLY A 237 15.32 -7.88 14.12
N THR A 238 14.14 -8.30 13.67
CA THR A 238 14.03 -9.41 12.70
C THR A 238 14.13 -8.94 11.25
N GLY A 239 13.81 -7.68 10.97
CA GLY A 239 13.84 -7.10 9.64
C GLY A 239 15.26 -6.72 9.20
N LYS A 240 15.55 -6.97 7.93
CA LYS A 240 16.80 -6.65 7.25
C LYS A 240 16.51 -5.70 6.09
N TYR A 241 16.67 -4.41 6.33
CA TYR A 241 16.44 -3.39 5.30
C TYR A 241 17.41 -3.55 4.11
N CYS A 242 16.83 -3.63 2.90
CA CYS A 242 17.58 -3.83 1.65
C CYS A 242 17.20 -2.86 0.54
N THR A 243 15.91 -2.56 0.41
CA THR A 243 15.40 -1.76 -0.71
C THR A 243 14.32 -0.80 -0.22
N THR A 244 14.11 0.27 -0.97
CA THR A 244 13.01 1.20 -0.80
C THR A 244 11.93 0.96 -1.84
N ALA A 245 10.71 1.33 -1.51
CA ALA A 245 9.57 1.36 -2.42
C ALA A 245 8.54 2.39 -1.95
N GLU A 246 7.50 2.62 -2.75
CA GLU A 246 6.41 3.53 -2.37
C GLU A 246 5.05 2.79 -2.25
N GLU A 247 4.91 1.59 -2.83
CA GLU A 247 3.59 0.94 -2.97
C GLU A 247 3.38 -0.32 -2.12
N ASP A 248 4.42 -0.91 -1.53
CA ASP A 248 4.34 -2.29 -1.02
C ASP A 248 3.39 -2.41 0.17
N ASN A 249 3.57 -1.60 1.21
CA ASN A 249 2.66 -1.61 2.36
C ASN A 249 1.21 -1.32 1.95
N ALA A 250 0.99 -0.42 0.98
CA ALA A 250 -0.34 -0.08 0.49
C ALA A 250 -1.03 -1.26 -0.21
N THR A 251 -0.26 -1.96 -1.05
CA THR A 251 -0.69 -3.15 -1.78
C THR A 251 -0.99 -4.29 -0.80
N LEU A 252 -0.14 -4.48 0.20
CA LEU A 252 -0.29 -5.52 1.21
C LEU A 252 -1.47 -5.25 2.15
N GLU A 253 -1.69 -4.02 2.59
CA GLU A 253 -2.87 -3.67 3.39
C GLU A 253 -4.17 -3.93 2.61
N SER A 254 -4.20 -3.51 1.34
CA SER A 254 -5.33 -3.77 0.45
C SER A 254 -5.60 -5.28 0.31
N ALA A 255 -4.53 -6.08 0.26
CA ALA A 255 -4.61 -7.53 0.20
C ALA A 255 -5.10 -8.16 1.53
N VAL A 256 -4.65 -7.66 2.69
CA VAL A 256 -5.15 -8.10 4.01
C VAL A 256 -6.65 -7.84 4.11
N ARG A 257 -7.10 -6.63 3.77
CA ARG A 257 -8.54 -6.28 3.77
C ARG A 257 -9.35 -7.15 2.81
N ALA A 258 -8.85 -7.36 1.59
CA ALA A 258 -9.49 -8.24 0.61
C ALA A 258 -9.50 -9.71 1.07
N HIS A 259 -8.48 -10.14 1.82
CA HIS A 259 -8.42 -11.49 2.38
C HIS A 259 -9.48 -11.71 3.45
N LEU A 260 -9.63 -10.75 4.37
CA LEU A 260 -10.68 -10.78 5.39
C LEU A 260 -12.09 -10.70 4.80
N ALA A 261 -12.24 -10.04 3.64
CA ALA A 261 -13.47 -10.06 2.85
C ALA A 261 -13.68 -11.36 2.05
N GLY A 262 -12.78 -12.34 2.14
CA GLY A 262 -12.88 -13.63 1.42
C GLY A 262 -12.70 -13.52 -0.10
N MET A 263 -12.00 -12.48 -0.56
CA MET A 263 -11.76 -12.21 -1.98
C MET A 263 -10.41 -12.72 -2.47
N VAL A 264 -9.38 -12.63 -1.63
CA VAL A 264 -8.03 -13.11 -1.93
C VAL A 264 -7.49 -13.97 -0.78
N ASP A 265 -6.41 -14.70 -1.03
CA ASP A 265 -5.68 -15.43 0.00
C ASP A 265 -4.35 -14.70 0.25
N TYR A 266 -4.26 -13.97 1.37
CA TYR A 266 -3.07 -13.16 1.68
C TYR A 266 -1.79 -14.01 1.77
N SER A 267 -1.92 -15.30 2.12
CA SER A 267 -0.78 -16.22 2.20
C SER A 267 -0.10 -16.51 0.86
N ARG A 268 -0.67 -15.99 -0.25
CA ARG A 268 -0.17 -16.15 -1.63
C ARG A 268 0.56 -14.93 -2.18
N PHE A 269 0.73 -13.87 -1.40
CA PHE A 269 1.43 -12.68 -1.83
C PHE A 269 2.94 -12.89 -1.75
N ILE A 270 3.65 -12.49 -2.82
CA ILE A 270 5.11 -12.49 -2.92
C ILE A 270 5.51 -11.06 -3.27
N LEU A 271 6.48 -10.52 -2.54
CA LEU A 271 7.08 -9.24 -2.83
C LEU A 271 8.45 -9.44 -3.47
N LEU A 272 8.66 -8.86 -4.65
CA LEU A 272 9.90 -8.93 -5.41
C LEU A 272 10.26 -7.53 -5.91
N ARG A 273 11.47 -7.07 -5.59
CA ARG A 273 12.04 -5.82 -6.08
C ARG A 273 13.38 -6.11 -6.74
N THR A 274 13.65 -5.45 -7.88
CA THR A 274 14.99 -5.40 -8.49
C THR A 274 15.57 -4.01 -8.30
N VAL A 275 16.86 -3.95 -7.94
CA VAL A 275 17.51 -2.69 -7.56
C VAL A 275 17.97 -1.94 -8.81
N SER A 276 17.33 -0.80 -9.08
CA SER A 276 17.67 0.10 -10.21
C SER A 276 18.72 1.15 -9.87
N ASP A 277 18.89 1.44 -8.58
CA ASP A 277 19.71 2.52 -8.04
C ASP A 277 19.90 2.31 -6.53
N PHE A 278 20.86 3.03 -5.94
CA PHE A 278 21.14 3.01 -4.51
C PHE A 278 20.44 4.18 -3.79
N ASP A 279 19.83 3.87 -2.65
CA ASP A 279 19.11 4.82 -1.79
C ASP A 279 20.02 5.86 -1.11
N ARG A 280 21.34 5.78 -1.29
CA ARG A 280 22.32 6.66 -0.66
C ARG A 280 23.62 6.72 -1.44
N GLN A 281 24.32 7.81 -1.22
CA GLN A 281 25.58 8.12 -1.87
C GLN A 281 26.75 7.26 -1.35
N PRO A 282 27.73 6.90 -2.21
CA PRO A 282 29.00 6.31 -1.79
C PRO A 282 29.81 7.24 -0.88
N PRO A 283 30.84 6.72 -0.18
CA PRO A 283 31.76 7.55 0.59
C PRO A 283 32.36 8.68 -0.26
N ASN A 284 32.41 9.89 0.29
CA ASN A 284 32.94 11.12 -0.35
C ASN A 284 32.12 11.66 -1.54
N VAL A 285 30.92 11.15 -1.80
CA VAL A 285 29.96 11.76 -2.74
C VAL A 285 28.91 12.52 -1.92
N THR A 286 28.34 13.60 -2.44
CA THR A 286 27.23 14.29 -1.77
C THR A 286 25.91 13.58 -2.08
N ALA A 287 24.91 13.70 -1.20
CA ALA A 287 23.59 13.13 -1.47
C ALA A 287 22.97 13.71 -2.76
N TYR A 288 23.18 15.00 -3.02
CA TYR A 288 22.70 15.68 -4.23
C TYR A 288 23.35 15.14 -5.50
N ASP A 289 24.68 14.98 -5.50
CA ASP A 289 25.39 14.49 -6.69
C ASP A 289 25.04 13.03 -6.99
N SER A 290 24.86 12.20 -5.96
CA SER A 290 24.41 10.81 -6.14
C SER A 290 22.97 10.73 -6.66
N LEU A 291 22.10 11.62 -6.18
CA LEU A 291 20.69 11.68 -6.59
C LEU A 291 20.54 12.10 -8.05
N THR A 292 21.29 13.09 -8.48
CA THR A 292 21.17 13.69 -9.82
C THR A 292 22.12 13.05 -10.85
N GLY A 293 23.09 12.27 -10.39
CA GLY A 293 24.06 11.57 -11.21
C GLY A 293 23.51 10.25 -11.79
N PRO A 294 24.16 9.71 -12.84
CA PRO A 294 23.81 8.41 -13.38
C PRO A 294 24.15 7.29 -12.40
N GLN A 295 23.31 6.24 -12.37
CA GLN A 295 23.57 5.01 -11.60
C GLN A 295 23.52 3.73 -12.45
N GLY A 296 23.03 3.80 -13.69
CA GLY A 296 23.15 2.72 -14.70
C GLY A 296 22.31 1.46 -14.47
N GLY A 297 21.61 1.31 -13.34
CA GLY A 297 20.94 0.07 -12.97
C GLY A 297 19.53 -0.14 -13.52
N PHE A 298 18.85 0.90 -14.01
CA PHE A 298 17.43 0.84 -14.38
C PHE A 298 17.08 -0.25 -15.42
N GLU A 299 17.73 -0.24 -16.58
CA GLU A 299 17.43 -1.17 -17.68
C GLU A 299 17.75 -2.63 -17.31
N VAL A 300 18.84 -2.85 -16.57
CA VAL A 300 19.23 -4.19 -16.12
C VAL A 300 18.31 -4.70 -15.02
N ALA A 301 17.82 -3.82 -14.12
CA ALA A 301 16.83 -4.17 -13.11
C ALA A 301 15.50 -4.61 -13.72
N ILE A 302 15.01 -3.92 -14.75
CA ILE A 302 13.82 -4.33 -15.52
C ILE A 302 14.05 -5.68 -16.19
N THR A 303 15.21 -5.88 -16.82
CA THR A 303 15.48 -7.17 -17.48
C THR A 303 15.51 -8.32 -16.47
N ASN A 304 16.10 -8.10 -15.30
CA ASN A 304 16.20 -9.09 -14.25
C ASN A 304 14.88 -9.38 -13.52
N ILE A 305 13.95 -8.41 -13.47
CA ILE A 305 12.65 -8.62 -12.82
C ILE A 305 11.88 -9.72 -13.56
N PHE A 306 11.91 -9.71 -14.90
CA PHE A 306 11.28 -10.74 -15.72
C PHE A 306 11.93 -12.11 -15.51
N SER A 307 13.26 -12.18 -15.53
CA SER A 307 14.00 -13.45 -15.33
C SER A 307 13.68 -14.12 -14.00
N CYS A 308 13.55 -13.34 -12.92
CA CYS A 308 13.19 -13.86 -11.60
C CYS A 308 11.69 -14.16 -11.49
N ALA A 309 10.83 -13.23 -11.88
CA ALA A 309 9.37 -13.38 -11.77
C ALA A 309 8.85 -14.54 -12.62
N PHE A 310 9.33 -14.67 -13.86
CA PHE A 310 8.92 -15.76 -14.75
C PHE A 310 9.26 -17.14 -14.16
N ARG A 311 10.43 -17.27 -13.52
CA ARG A 311 10.84 -18.53 -12.86
C ARG A 311 10.01 -18.81 -11.62
N GLY A 312 9.72 -17.78 -10.82
CA GLY A 312 8.83 -17.88 -9.65
C GLY A 312 7.40 -18.30 -10.02
N CYS A 313 6.84 -17.74 -11.10
CA CYS A 313 5.50 -18.09 -11.60
C CYS A 313 5.35 -19.57 -11.99
N ARG A 314 6.46 -20.27 -12.31
CA ARG A 314 6.43 -21.72 -12.64
C ARG A 314 6.17 -22.62 -11.42
N LEU A 315 6.21 -22.10 -10.19
CA LEU A 315 5.92 -22.86 -8.97
C LEU A 315 4.50 -23.44 -8.92
N GLU A 316 3.50 -22.73 -9.45
CA GLU A 316 2.10 -23.21 -9.49
C GLU A 316 1.66 -23.67 -10.88
N LEU A 317 2.39 -23.33 -11.95
CA LEU A 317 2.01 -23.67 -13.32
C LEU A 317 2.50 -25.05 -13.79
N GLY A 318 3.36 -25.73 -13.02
CA GLY A 318 4.05 -26.92 -13.50
C GLY A 318 5.01 -26.61 -14.66
N SER A 319 5.70 -27.63 -15.16
CA SER A 319 6.65 -27.49 -16.27
C SER A 319 5.95 -27.13 -17.58
N ILE A 320 5.86 -25.84 -17.88
CA ILE A 320 5.63 -25.31 -19.24
C ILE A 320 6.98 -25.21 -19.98
#